data_AF-A0A072P634-F1
#
_entry.id   AF-A0A072P634-F1
#
_cell.length_a   1.000
_cell.length_b   1.000
_cell.length_c   1.000
_cell.angle_alpha   90.00
_cell.angle_beta   90.00
_cell.angle_gamma   90.00
#
_symmetry.space_group_name_H-M   'P 1'
#
loop_
_entity.id
_entity.type
_entity.pdbx_description
1 polymer ?
#
loop_
_entity_poly.entity_id
_entity_poly.type
_entity_poly.pdbx_seq_one_letter_code
_entity_poly.pdbx_strand_id
1 'polypeptide(L)'
;MAPSLTMQFHFVKIVTFWLFSISESDLTTSDPKVFLGEANKLQLQGRFQQPFNSHNPFHAQMVASRQIFKTKDRNCIHMEFDLTGSGLEYVTGDHVSIMPINSGIEVDRFLSVFGLTFKRDTVIDIETIEKTAKLPFPFPTTYDTAVQYKREIGAPVSRQFVQQLTQYTPPSDAKAELEKLGAD
;
A
#
# COMPACT_ATOMS: atom_id res chain seq x y z
N MET A 1 12.59 -20.96 29.62
CA MET A 1 13.29 -20.05 28.69
C MET A 1 12.83 -20.41 27.29
N ALA A 2 11.92 -19.63 26.71
CA ALA A 2 11.43 -19.84 25.35
C ALA A 2 12.13 -18.87 24.40
N PRO A 3 12.62 -19.32 23.22
CA PRO A 3 13.36 -18.47 22.31
C PRO A 3 12.42 -17.46 21.64
N SER A 4 12.85 -16.19 21.60
CA SER A 4 12.14 -15.13 20.89
C SER A 4 12.22 -15.37 19.38
N LEU A 5 11.07 -15.64 18.75
CA LEU A 5 10.95 -15.64 17.30
C LEU A 5 11.06 -14.20 16.80
N THR A 6 12.19 -13.87 16.19
CA THR A 6 12.39 -12.60 15.49
C THR A 6 11.59 -12.66 14.18
N MET A 7 10.51 -11.87 14.08
CA MET A 7 9.80 -11.63 12.82
C MET A 7 10.73 -10.92 11.85
N GLN A 8 11.19 -11.63 10.82
CA GLN A 8 11.78 -11.00 9.65
C GLN A 8 10.66 -10.42 8.78
N PHE A 9 10.48 -9.10 8.86
CA PHE A 9 9.79 -8.36 7.82
C PHE A 9 10.66 -8.45 6.56
N HIS A 10 10.21 -9.25 5.58
CA HIS A 10 10.77 -9.22 4.24
C HIS A 10 10.42 -7.87 3.62
N PHE A 11 11.31 -6.89 3.80
CA PHE A 11 11.34 -5.71 2.97
C PHE A 11 11.64 -6.16 1.55
N VAL A 12 10.63 -6.14 0.69
CA VAL A 12 10.82 -6.25 -0.75
C VAL A 12 11.77 -5.12 -1.15
N LYS A 13 12.98 -5.49 -1.57
CA LYS A 13 13.95 -4.55 -2.15
C LYS A 13 13.30 -3.89 -3.36
N ILE A 14 12.86 -2.65 -3.21
CA ILE A 14 12.38 -1.84 -4.33
C ILE A 14 13.61 -1.37 -5.10
N VAL A 15 13.95 -2.13 -6.14
CA VAL A 15 14.85 -1.69 -7.21
C VAL A 15 13.94 -1.04 -8.26
N THR A 16 13.79 0.28 -8.21
CA THR A 16 13.02 1.01 -9.23
C THR A 16 13.92 1.35 -10.43
N PHE A 17 13.83 0.52 -11.47
CA PHE A 17 14.10 0.93 -12.85
C PHE A 17 12.80 1.45 -13.49
N TRP A 18 12.93 2.29 -14.51
CA TRP A 18 11.88 2.95 -15.30
C TRP A 18 10.98 1.95 -16.08
N LEU A 19 10.17 1.17 -15.37
CA LEU A 19 9.38 0.07 -15.96
C LEU A 19 7.94 0.47 -16.34
N PHE A 20 7.47 1.63 -15.88
CA PHE A 20 6.06 2.00 -15.95
C PHE A 20 5.88 3.46 -16.38
N SER A 21 4.84 3.71 -17.18
CA SER A 21 4.33 5.04 -17.53
C SER A 21 2.97 5.25 -16.86
N ILE A 22 2.72 6.46 -16.36
CA ILE A 22 1.44 6.84 -15.75
C ILE A 22 0.76 7.85 -16.68
N SER A 23 -0.52 7.64 -16.98
CA SER A 23 -1.36 8.57 -17.74
C SER A 23 -2.64 8.89 -16.97
N GLU A 24 -3.16 10.11 -17.17
CA GLU A 24 -4.48 10.50 -16.65
C GLU A 24 -5.56 10.07 -17.64
N SER A 25 -6.68 9.56 -17.11
CA SER A 25 -7.80 9.05 -17.87
C SER A 25 -9.02 9.97 -17.74
N ASP A 26 -9.92 9.95 -18.73
CA ASP A 26 -11.21 10.66 -18.67
C ASP A 26 -12.26 9.94 -17.79
N LEU A 27 -11.90 8.78 -17.22
CA LEU A 27 -12.76 8.06 -16.29
C LEU A 27 -12.94 8.83 -14.98
N THR A 28 -14.05 8.55 -14.30
CA THR A 28 -14.35 9.10 -12.97
C THR A 28 -14.44 7.99 -11.94
N THR A 29 -14.41 8.35 -10.66
CA THR A 29 -14.57 7.40 -9.54
C THR A 29 -15.89 6.63 -9.54
N SER A 30 -16.89 7.08 -10.31
CA SER A 30 -18.16 6.39 -10.50
C SER A 30 -18.14 5.28 -11.55
N ASP A 31 -17.08 5.20 -12.37
CA ASP A 31 -17.00 4.17 -13.41
C ASP A 31 -16.71 2.80 -12.77
N PRO A 32 -17.49 1.76 -13.10
CA PRO A 32 -17.35 0.42 -12.51
C PRO A 32 -16.02 -0.27 -12.81
N LYS A 33 -15.17 0.29 -13.67
CA LYS A 33 -13.83 -0.24 -13.98
C LYS A 33 -12.74 0.36 -13.08
N VAL A 34 -13.04 1.42 -12.33
CA VAL A 34 -12.07 2.15 -11.50
C VAL A 34 -11.95 1.48 -10.14
N PHE A 35 -10.74 1.07 -9.79
CA PHE A 35 -10.41 0.47 -8.50
C PHE A 35 -10.29 1.56 -7.43
N LEU A 36 -10.98 1.37 -6.30
CA LEU A 36 -11.02 2.29 -5.16
C LEU A 36 -10.54 1.64 -3.84
N GLY A 37 -9.88 0.49 -3.95
CA GLY A 37 -9.26 -0.22 -2.84
C GLY A 37 -9.22 -1.74 -3.03
N GLU A 38 -10.03 -2.25 -3.94
CA GLU A 38 -10.18 -3.67 -4.22
C GLU A 38 -8.85 -4.30 -4.65
N ALA A 39 -8.69 -5.58 -4.31
CA ALA A 39 -7.47 -6.31 -4.61
C ALA A 39 -7.40 -6.81 -6.06
N ASN A 40 -8.55 -7.07 -6.68
CA ASN A 40 -8.64 -7.66 -8.01
C ASN A 40 -10.02 -7.40 -8.67
N LYS A 41 -10.13 -7.75 -9.96
CA LYS A 41 -11.35 -7.54 -10.76
C LYS A 41 -12.60 -8.24 -10.22
N LEU A 42 -12.46 -9.37 -9.53
CA LEU A 42 -13.61 -10.08 -8.96
C LEU A 42 -14.20 -9.27 -7.81
N GLN A 43 -13.34 -8.77 -6.92
CA GLN A 43 -13.77 -7.92 -5.81
C GLN A 43 -14.38 -6.60 -6.28
N LEU A 44 -13.83 -6.00 -7.35
CA LEU A 44 -14.41 -4.82 -8.00
C LEU A 44 -15.85 -5.07 -8.51
N GLN A 45 -16.14 -6.31 -8.94
CA GLN A 45 -17.49 -6.74 -9.35
C GLN A 45 -18.37 -7.19 -8.17
N GLY A 46 -17.93 -7.00 -6.93
CA GLY A 46 -18.62 -7.47 -5.72
C GLY A 46 -18.61 -8.99 -5.55
N ARG A 47 -17.70 -9.71 -6.22
CA ARG A 47 -17.57 -11.17 -6.14
C ARG A 47 -16.45 -11.56 -5.21
N PHE A 48 -16.80 -12.15 -4.07
CA PHE A 48 -15.87 -12.64 -3.07
C PHE A 48 -15.92 -14.17 -3.04
N GLN A 49 -15.06 -14.80 -3.85
CA GLN A 49 -15.04 -16.25 -4.02
C GLN A 49 -13.65 -16.82 -3.75
N GLN A 50 -13.63 -18.08 -3.31
CA GLN A 50 -12.40 -18.85 -3.09
C GLN A 50 -11.69 -19.16 -4.43
N PRO A 51 -10.37 -19.44 -4.40
CA PRO A 51 -9.49 -19.50 -3.23
C PRO A 51 -9.05 -18.11 -2.75
N PHE A 52 -8.97 -17.93 -1.43
CA PHE A 52 -8.42 -16.73 -0.82
C PHE A 52 -6.90 -16.86 -0.66
N ASN A 53 -6.17 -15.82 -1.05
CA ASN A 53 -4.71 -15.76 -1.00
C ASN A 53 -4.25 -14.29 -1.04
N SER A 54 -2.94 -14.06 -1.16
CA SER A 54 -2.37 -12.70 -1.18
C SER A 54 -2.87 -11.80 -2.33
N HIS A 55 -3.37 -12.36 -3.44
CA HIS A 55 -3.93 -11.62 -4.57
C HIS A 55 -5.46 -11.57 -4.56
N ASN A 56 -6.09 -12.34 -3.67
CA ASN A 56 -7.53 -12.37 -3.45
C ASN A 56 -7.80 -12.53 -1.95
N PRO A 57 -7.61 -11.47 -1.15
CA PRO A 57 -7.82 -11.53 0.30
C PRO A 57 -9.32 -11.69 0.63
N PHE A 58 -9.62 -12.35 1.74
CA PHE A 58 -10.97 -12.38 2.29
C PHE A 58 -11.23 -11.09 3.08
N HIS A 59 -12.39 -10.46 2.83
CA HIS A 59 -12.84 -9.30 3.60
C HIS A 59 -13.54 -9.78 4.87
N ALA A 60 -12.75 -10.08 5.90
CA ALA A 60 -13.26 -10.54 7.18
C ALA A 60 -13.82 -9.37 8.02
N GLN A 61 -15.04 -9.53 8.53
CA GLN A 61 -15.60 -8.55 9.46
C GLN A 61 -14.91 -8.67 10.81
N MET A 62 -14.41 -7.55 11.36
CA MET A 62 -13.91 -7.50 12.73
C MET A 62 -15.10 -7.42 13.70
N VAL A 63 -15.35 -8.49 14.45
CA VAL A 63 -16.50 -8.59 15.37
C VAL A 63 -16.19 -8.16 16.79
N ALA A 64 -14.92 -8.18 17.19
CA ALA A 64 -14.48 -7.62 18.45
C ALA A 64 -13.12 -6.92 18.32
N SER A 65 -12.95 -5.82 19.05
CA SER A 65 -11.67 -5.13 19.21
C SER A 65 -11.58 -4.59 20.63
N ARG A 66 -10.53 -4.95 21.37
CA ARG A 66 -10.34 -4.49 22.75
C ARG A 66 -8.88 -4.33 23.14
N GLN A 67 -8.62 -3.33 23.96
CA GLN A 67 -7.32 -3.12 24.58
C GLN A 67 -7.04 -4.21 25.62
N ILE A 68 -5.86 -4.84 25.53
CA ILE A 68 -5.36 -5.83 26.49
C ILE A 68 -4.56 -5.13 27.59
N PHE A 69 -3.71 -4.17 27.22
CA PHE A 69 -2.87 -3.46 28.16
C PHE A 69 -3.65 -2.40 28.95
N LYS A 70 -3.43 -2.38 30.26
CA LYS A 70 -3.98 -1.36 31.16
C LYS A 70 -3.03 -0.17 31.37
N THR A 71 -1.86 -0.19 30.74
CA THR A 71 -0.87 0.87 30.83
C THR A 71 -1.12 1.93 29.75
N LYS A 72 -0.67 3.17 29.99
CA LYS A 72 -0.90 4.31 29.08
C LYS A 72 0.21 4.50 28.04
N ASP A 73 1.35 3.86 28.25
CA ASP A 73 2.56 3.99 27.45
C ASP A 73 2.58 3.09 26.20
N ARG A 74 1.76 2.03 26.19
CA ARG A 74 1.74 1.03 25.11
C ARG A 74 0.33 0.56 24.82
N ASN A 75 0.09 0.27 23.55
CA ASN A 75 -1.16 -0.30 23.09
C ASN A 75 -0.96 -1.75 22.64
N CYS A 76 -1.91 -2.61 23.02
CA CYS A 76 -1.99 -3.98 22.55
C CYS A 76 -3.47 -4.31 22.39
N ILE A 77 -3.87 -4.64 21.16
CA ILE A 77 -5.27 -4.81 20.78
C ILE A 77 -5.50 -6.29 20.49
N HIS A 78 -6.52 -6.86 21.11
CA HIS A 78 -7.11 -8.13 20.72
C HIS A 78 -8.15 -7.85 19.64
N MET A 79 -8.08 -8.56 18.51
CA MET A 79 -9.06 -8.45 17.43
C MET A 79 -9.62 -9.84 17.11
N GLU A 80 -10.93 -9.91 16.89
CA GLU A 80 -11.62 -11.12 16.45
C GLU A 80 -12.22 -10.88 15.06
N PHE A 81 -11.98 -11.80 14.14
CA PHE A 81 -12.45 -11.72 12.76
C PHE A 81 -13.42 -12.86 12.48
N ASP A 82 -14.60 -12.54 11.95
CA ASP A 82 -15.58 -13.53 11.53
C ASP A 82 -15.19 -14.12 10.16
N LEU A 83 -15.02 -15.43 10.14
CA LEU A 83 -14.70 -16.22 8.94
C LEU A 83 -15.90 -17.05 8.45
N THR A 84 -17.08 -16.88 9.06
CA THR A 84 -18.29 -17.63 8.72
C THR A 84 -18.63 -17.45 7.24
N GLY A 85 -18.92 -18.55 6.54
CA GLY A 85 -19.26 -18.53 5.12
C GLY A 85 -18.08 -18.27 4.17
N SER A 86 -16.87 -18.01 4.68
CA SER A 86 -15.67 -17.83 3.85
C SER A 86 -15.11 -19.16 3.33
N GLY A 87 -15.36 -20.26 4.04
CA GLY A 87 -14.71 -21.55 3.80
C GLY A 87 -13.19 -21.52 4.05
N LEU A 88 -12.65 -20.48 4.69
CA LEU A 88 -11.28 -20.48 5.18
C LEU A 88 -11.15 -21.44 6.36
N GLU A 89 -10.09 -22.23 6.34
CA GLU A 89 -9.70 -23.11 7.43
C GLU A 89 -8.34 -22.66 7.96
N TYR A 90 -8.15 -22.77 9.27
CA TYR A 90 -6.86 -22.51 9.92
C TYR A 90 -6.68 -23.48 11.08
N VAL A 91 -5.43 -23.74 11.44
CA VAL A 91 -5.07 -24.50 12.64
C VAL A 91 -4.37 -23.61 13.66
N THR A 92 -4.40 -24.01 14.93
CA THR A 92 -3.71 -23.26 15.98
C THR A 92 -2.21 -23.24 15.71
N GLY A 93 -1.65 -22.04 15.64
CA GLY A 93 -0.25 -21.81 15.24
C GLY A 93 -0.10 -21.20 13.85
N ASP A 94 -1.16 -21.16 13.04
CA ASP A 94 -1.14 -20.47 11.75
C ASP A 94 -1.04 -18.96 11.90
N HIS A 95 -0.56 -18.33 10.83
CA HIS A 95 -0.42 -16.88 10.73
C HIS A 95 -1.54 -16.30 9.86
N VAL A 96 -2.08 -15.15 10.29
CA VAL A 96 -2.96 -14.32 9.48
C VAL A 96 -2.15 -13.18 8.83
N SER A 97 -2.40 -12.94 7.55
CA SER A 97 -1.88 -11.76 6.85
C SER A 97 -2.95 -10.69 6.80
N ILE A 98 -2.64 -9.50 7.30
CA ILE A 98 -3.52 -8.32 7.25
C ILE A 98 -2.96 -7.39 6.18
N MET A 99 -3.81 -6.93 5.26
CA MET A 99 -3.45 -5.89 4.29
C MET A 99 -3.77 -4.52 4.90
N PRO A 100 -2.76 -3.75 5.32
CA PRO A 100 -2.99 -2.44 5.93
C PRO A 100 -3.37 -1.40 4.87
N ILE A 101 -3.91 -0.29 5.36
CA ILE A 101 -4.13 0.94 4.58
C ILE A 101 -3.39 2.08 5.26
N ASN A 102 -2.88 3.02 4.46
CA ASN A 102 -2.24 4.20 5.02
C ASN A 102 -3.26 5.09 5.74
N SER A 103 -2.78 5.78 6.77
CA SER A 103 -3.55 6.82 7.45
C SER A 103 -3.90 7.95 6.49
N GLY A 104 -5.15 8.42 6.50
CA GLY A 104 -5.59 9.54 5.66
C GLY A 104 -4.73 10.79 5.84
N ILE A 105 -4.25 11.06 7.05
CA ILE A 105 -3.36 12.19 7.34
C ILE A 105 -2.04 12.07 6.57
N GLU A 106 -1.46 10.87 6.49
CA GLU A 106 -0.20 10.66 5.77
C GLU A 106 -0.42 10.68 4.25
N VAL A 107 -1.57 10.18 3.77
CA VAL A 107 -1.97 10.31 2.36
C VAL A 107 -2.12 11.78 1.97
N ASP A 108 -2.79 12.59 2.79
CA ASP A 108 -2.97 14.02 2.56
C ASP A 108 -1.62 14.75 2.49
N ARG A 109 -0.72 14.46 3.44
CA ARG A 109 0.65 15.00 3.46
C ARG A 109 1.43 14.61 2.21
N PHE A 110 1.37 13.35 1.82
CA PHE A 110 2.03 12.85 0.61
C PHE A 110 1.53 13.60 -0.62
N LEU A 111 0.22 13.64 -0.84
CA LEU A 111 -0.37 14.33 -1.99
C LEU A 111 -0.04 15.82 -2.01
N SER A 112 -0.02 16.48 -0.84
CA SER A 112 0.35 17.89 -0.73
C SER A 112 1.79 18.15 -1.14
N VAL A 113 2.75 17.33 -0.69
CA VAL A 113 4.18 17.50 -1.02
C VAL A 113 4.43 17.34 -2.52
N PHE A 114 3.70 16.45 -3.17
CA PHE A 114 3.80 16.22 -4.62
C PHE A 114 2.89 17.15 -5.46
N GLY A 115 2.14 18.08 -4.86
CA GLY A 115 1.24 18.97 -5.58
C GLY A 115 0.03 18.28 -6.22
N LEU A 116 -0.35 17.11 -5.70
CA LEU A 116 -1.42 16.25 -6.23
C LEU A 116 -2.75 16.41 -5.49
N THR A 117 -2.84 17.30 -4.48
CA THR A 117 -4.05 17.46 -3.66
C THR A 117 -5.32 17.72 -4.48
N PHE A 118 -5.25 18.60 -5.49
CA PHE A 118 -6.40 18.91 -6.36
C PHE A 118 -6.69 17.83 -7.41
N LYS A 119 -5.81 16.83 -7.53
CA LYS A 119 -5.92 15.70 -8.45
C LYS A 119 -6.16 14.38 -7.72
N ARG A 120 -6.50 14.38 -6.42
CA ARG A 120 -6.59 13.12 -5.65
C ARG A 120 -7.53 12.10 -6.29
N ASP A 121 -8.65 12.58 -6.82
CA ASP A 121 -9.70 11.75 -7.46
C ASP A 121 -9.49 11.56 -8.96
N THR A 122 -8.43 12.14 -9.54
CA THR A 122 -8.08 11.93 -10.95
C THR A 122 -7.72 10.47 -11.15
N VAL A 123 -8.39 9.84 -12.11
CA VAL A 123 -8.13 8.45 -12.48
C VAL A 123 -6.86 8.39 -13.31
N ILE A 124 -5.98 7.49 -12.91
CA ILE A 124 -4.72 7.17 -13.56
C ILE A 124 -4.72 5.73 -14.07
N ASP A 125 -4.06 5.54 -15.20
CA ASP A 125 -3.72 4.23 -15.74
C ASP A 125 -2.19 4.04 -15.72
N ILE A 126 -1.77 2.78 -15.71
CA ILE A 126 -0.35 2.42 -15.77
C ILE A 126 -0.09 1.46 -16.92
N GLU A 127 0.83 1.85 -17.78
CA GLU A 127 1.33 1.03 -18.86
C GLU A 127 2.75 0.55 -18.56
N THR A 128 3.03 -0.70 -18.92
CA THR A 128 4.36 -1.29 -18.80
C THR A 128 5.21 -0.85 -19.99
N ILE A 129 6.32 -0.16 -19.72
CA ILE A 129 7.29 0.22 -20.75
C ILE A 129 8.05 -1.03 -21.25
N GLU A 130 8.32 -1.97 -20.34
CA GLU A 130 8.94 -3.26 -20.66
C GLU A 130 7.89 -4.39 -20.70
N LYS A 131 7.91 -5.21 -21.75
CA LYS A 131 6.92 -6.29 -21.99
C LYS A 131 6.89 -7.38 -20.91
N THR A 132 7.97 -7.54 -20.15
CA THR A 132 8.10 -8.56 -19.10
C THR A 132 7.64 -8.05 -17.73
N ALA A 133 7.48 -6.72 -17.58
CA ALA A 133 7.09 -6.12 -16.32
C ALA A 133 5.63 -6.49 -16.01
N LYS A 134 5.38 -6.91 -14.77
CA LYS A 134 4.03 -7.12 -14.27
C LYS A 134 3.57 -5.85 -13.57
N LEU A 135 2.32 -5.47 -13.81
CA LEU A 135 1.72 -4.38 -13.08
C LEU A 135 1.71 -4.71 -11.58
N PRO A 136 2.15 -3.79 -10.71
CA PRO A 136 2.30 -4.06 -9.28
C PRO A 136 0.95 -4.21 -8.56
N PHE A 137 -0.13 -3.67 -9.12
CA PHE A 137 -1.49 -3.73 -8.60
C PHE A 137 -2.51 -3.44 -9.73
N PRO A 138 -3.82 -3.60 -9.49
CA PRO A 138 -4.84 -3.33 -10.51
C PRO A 138 -4.98 -1.83 -10.86
N PHE A 139 -5.32 -1.58 -12.13
CA PHE A 139 -5.60 -0.28 -12.73
C PHE A 139 -6.83 -0.41 -13.66
N PRO A 140 -7.53 0.69 -13.99
CA PRO A 140 -7.28 2.09 -13.60
C PRO A 140 -7.68 2.39 -12.14
N THR A 141 -7.04 3.36 -11.49
CA THR A 141 -7.30 3.74 -10.09
C THR A 141 -7.04 5.23 -9.87
N THR A 142 -7.31 5.82 -8.70
CA THR A 142 -7.02 7.23 -8.44
C THR A 142 -5.65 7.44 -7.80
N TYR A 143 -5.10 8.67 -7.86
CA TYR A 143 -3.90 9.02 -7.09
C TYR A 143 -4.10 8.73 -5.59
N ASP A 144 -5.26 9.09 -5.05
CA ASP A 144 -5.60 8.82 -3.65
C ASP A 144 -5.56 7.32 -3.32
N THR A 145 -6.25 6.50 -4.12
CA THR A 145 -6.33 5.06 -3.90
C THR A 145 -4.96 4.39 -4.04
N ALA A 146 -4.16 4.82 -5.03
CA ALA A 146 -2.82 4.30 -5.23
C ALA A 146 -1.93 4.55 -4.02
N VAL A 147 -1.98 5.76 -3.45
CA VAL A 147 -1.21 6.13 -2.26
C VAL A 147 -1.77 5.45 -1.02
N GLN A 148 -3.08 5.40 -0.85
CA GLN A 148 -3.70 4.87 0.36
C GLN A 148 -3.56 3.35 0.51
N TYR A 149 -3.72 2.60 -0.59
CA TYR A 149 -3.83 1.13 -0.54
C TYR A 149 -2.63 0.40 -1.14
N LYS A 150 -1.83 1.05 -2.01
CA LYS A 150 -0.89 0.32 -2.89
C LYS A 150 0.56 0.75 -2.74
N ARG A 151 0.86 1.76 -1.93
CA ARG A 151 2.22 2.25 -1.67
C ARG A 151 2.53 2.32 -0.18
N GLU A 152 3.76 1.97 0.16
CA GLU A 152 4.28 2.14 1.52
C GLU A 152 4.87 3.55 1.64
N ILE A 153 4.24 4.41 2.45
CA ILE A 153 4.65 5.81 2.64
C ILE A 153 5.07 6.11 4.08
N GLY A 154 4.91 5.16 5.01
CA GLY A 154 5.23 5.33 6.43
C GLY A 154 6.60 4.78 6.84
N ALA A 155 7.28 4.07 5.94
CA ALA A 155 8.59 3.49 6.22
C ALA A 155 9.72 4.55 6.23
N PRO A 156 10.83 4.29 6.96
CA PRO A 156 12.03 5.10 6.86
C PRO A 156 12.53 5.18 5.41
N VAL A 157 12.90 6.39 4.98
CA VAL A 157 13.38 6.63 3.61
C VAL A 157 14.79 6.07 3.45
N SER A 158 15.01 5.24 2.43
CA SER A 158 16.34 4.69 2.16
C SER A 158 17.26 5.75 1.54
N ARG A 159 18.55 5.72 1.87
CA ARG A 159 19.56 6.61 1.26
C ARG A 159 19.57 6.52 -0.26
N GLN A 160 19.43 5.30 -0.79
CA GLN A 160 19.30 5.07 -2.23
C GLN A 160 18.11 5.82 -2.84
N PHE A 161 16.96 5.83 -2.16
CA PHE A 161 15.80 6.57 -2.64
C PHE A 161 16.04 8.08 -2.58
N VAL A 162 16.65 8.59 -1.51
CA VAL A 162 17.04 10.01 -1.41
C VAL A 162 17.93 10.42 -2.59
N GLN A 163 18.95 9.60 -2.90
CA GLN A 163 19.83 9.83 -4.04
C GLN A 163 19.05 9.84 -5.37
N GLN A 164 18.07 8.96 -5.54
CA GLN A 164 17.20 8.94 -6.73
C GLN A 164 16.36 10.22 -6.89
N LEU A 165 16.01 10.92 -5.80
CA LEU A 165 15.21 12.17 -5.88
C LEU A 165 15.99 13.35 -6.47
N THR A 166 17.32 13.33 -6.38
CA THR A 166 18.20 14.40 -6.89
C THR A 166 18.02 14.68 -8.38
N GLN A 167 17.71 13.64 -9.17
CA GLN A 167 17.47 13.77 -10.63
C GLN A 167 16.20 14.55 -10.97
N TYR A 168 15.24 14.60 -10.03
CA TYR A 168 13.96 15.30 -10.18
C TYR A 168 13.95 16.68 -9.48
N THR A 169 15.05 17.03 -8.81
CA THR A 169 15.15 18.28 -8.07
C THR A 169 15.89 19.33 -8.91
N PRO A 170 15.31 20.53 -9.14
CA PRO A 170 15.99 21.63 -9.80
C PRO A 170 17.27 22.06 -9.06
N PRO A 171 18.26 22.65 -9.74
CA PRO A 171 19.46 23.19 -9.09
C PRO A 171 19.09 24.20 -8.00
N SER A 172 19.31 23.83 -6.74
CA SER A 172 18.88 24.57 -5.54
C SER A 172 19.62 24.05 -4.30
N ASP A 173 19.56 24.79 -3.20
CA ASP A 173 20.10 24.33 -1.90
C ASP A 173 19.48 23.00 -1.45
N ALA A 174 18.20 22.79 -1.77
CA ALA A 174 17.51 21.52 -1.50
C ALA A 174 18.14 20.35 -2.25
N LYS A 175 18.56 20.55 -3.51
CA LYS A 175 19.26 19.53 -4.28
C LYS A 175 20.62 19.18 -3.66
N ALA A 176 21.40 20.19 -3.26
CA ALA A 176 22.69 19.99 -2.63
C ALA A 176 22.56 19.19 -1.31
N GLU A 177 21.53 19.47 -0.52
CA GLU A 177 21.26 18.72 0.71
C GLU A 177 20.82 17.27 0.44
N LEU A 178 19.97 17.04 -0.58
CA LEU A 178 19.60 15.67 -0.98
C LEU A 178 20.81 14.86 -1.48
N GLU A 179 21.71 15.47 -2.25
CA GLU A 179 22.93 14.84 -2.74
C GLU A 179 23.85 14.44 -1.57
N LYS A 180 24.00 15.33 -0.58
CA LYS A 180 24.75 15.04 0.64
C LYS A 180 24.13 13.90 1.44
N LEU A 181 22.83 13.97 1.76
CA LEU A 181 22.11 12.95 2.52
C LEU A 181 22.08 11.58 1.82
N GLY A 182 22.10 11.57 0.48
CA GLY A 182 22.15 10.35 -0.31
C GLY A 182 23.54 9.71 -0.40
N ALA A 183 24.62 10.47 -0.16
CA ALA A 183 26.01 10.02 -0.28
C ALA A 183 26.67 9.65 1.06
N ASP A 184 26.17 10.17 2.19
CA ASP A 184 26.58 9.79 3.56
C ASP A 184 26.23 8.33 3.90
#